data_AF-A0A531KI64-F1
#
_entry.id   AF-A0A531KI64-F1
#
_cell.length_a   1.000
_cell.length_b   1.000
_cell.length_c   1.000
_cell.angle_alpha   90.00
_cell.angle_beta   90.00
_cell.angle_gamma   90.00
#
_symmetry.space_group_name_H-M   'P 1'
#
loop_
_entity.id
_entity.type
_entity.pdbx_description
1 polymer ?
#
loop_
_entity_poly.entity_id
_entity_poly.type
_entity_poly.pdbx_seq_one_letter_code
_entity_poly.pdbx_strand_id
1 'polypeptide(L)' 'MKQGRREEALTIYRWFRPLLDLDVSTYLVQNIKLAEVLAINTNDRVRMPRQPLSGERRKMVEKIVRDALAARPELPGF' A
#
# COMPACT_ATOMS: atom_id res chain seq x y z
N MET A 1 6.53 -21.57 -7.20
CA MET A 1 5.09 -21.84 -7.09
C MET A 1 4.86 -23.06 -6.20
N LYS A 2 4.76 -22.89 -4.87
CA LYS A 2 4.80 -24.03 -3.92
C LYS A 2 3.52 -24.89 -3.92
N GLN A 3 2.36 -24.32 -4.27
CA GLN A 3 1.06 -25.01 -4.29
C GLN A 3 0.45 -25.13 -5.70
N GLY A 4 1.18 -24.79 -6.77
CA GLY A 4 0.63 -24.79 -8.14
C GLY A 4 -0.42 -23.70 -8.44
N ARG A 5 -0.83 -22.88 -7.46
CA ARG A 5 -1.88 -21.84 -7.56
C ARG A 5 -1.41 -20.53 -8.20
N ARG A 6 -0.95 -20.62 -9.44
CA ARG A 6 -0.39 -19.46 -10.15
C ARG A 6 -1.43 -18.36 -10.41
N GLU A 7 -2.62 -18.72 -10.87
CA GLU A 7 -3.63 -17.72 -11.28
C GLU A 7 -4.11 -16.86 -10.10
N GLU A 8 -4.41 -17.50 -8.98
CA GLU A 8 -4.79 -16.81 -7.75
C GLU A 8 -3.66 -15.90 -7.24
N ALA A 9 -2.43 -16.41 -7.22
CA ALA A 9 -1.27 -15.61 -6.85
C ALA A 9 -1.08 -14.41 -7.78
N LEU A 10 -1.35 -14.56 -9.08
CA LEU A 10 -1.29 -13.49 -10.07
C LEU A 10 -2.38 -12.45 -9.84
N THR A 11 -3.59 -12.85 -9.46
CA THR A 11 -4.68 -11.94 -9.10
C THR A 11 -4.32 -11.11 -7.88
N ILE A 12 -3.84 -11.74 -6.82
CA ILE A 12 -3.37 -11.04 -5.60
C ILE A 12 -2.23 -10.09 -5.94
N TYR A 13 -1.25 -10.56 -6.73
CA TYR A 13 -0.13 -9.74 -7.16
C TYR A 13 -0.59 -8.50 -7.94
N ARG A 14 -1.50 -8.64 -8.90
CA ARG A 14 -2.01 -7.53 -9.71
C ARG A 14 -2.76 -6.50 -8.86
N TRP A 15 -3.57 -6.96 -7.91
CA TRP A 15 -4.23 -6.09 -6.94
C TRP A 15 -3.22 -5.33 -6.08
N PHE A 16 -2.20 -6.02 -5.58
CA PHE A 16 -1.23 -5.44 -4.64
C PHE A 16 -0.11 -4.64 -5.34
N ARG A 17 0.06 -4.81 -6.65
CA ARG A 17 1.18 -4.23 -7.40
C ARG A 17 1.31 -2.70 -7.26
N PRO A 18 0.23 -1.90 -7.36
CA PRO A 18 0.32 -0.46 -7.17
C PRO A 18 0.82 -0.06 -5.77
N LEU A 19 0.53 -0.88 -4.74
CA LEU A 19 1.04 -0.66 -3.39
C LEU A 19 2.54 -0.98 -3.31
N LEU A 20 2.99 -2.05 -3.96
CA LEU A 20 4.41 -2.40 -4.04
C LEU A 20 5.25 -1.30 -4.70
N ASP A 21 4.68 -0.59 -5.68
CA ASP A 21 5.40 0.51 -6.34
C ASP A 21 5.66 1.70 -5.38
N LEU A 22 4.89 1.83 -4.28
CA LEU A 22 5.15 2.82 -3.23
C LEU A 22 6.45 2.52 -2.46
N ASP A 23 6.85 1.26 -2.39
CA ASP A 23 8.00 0.81 -1.61
C ASP A 23 9.35 1.04 -2.31
N VAL A 24 9.32 1.28 -3.63
CA VAL A 24 10.52 1.52 -4.45
C VAL A 24 10.86 3.01 -4.57
N SER A 25 10.18 3.86 -3.78
CA SER A 25 10.38 5.32 -3.82
C SER A 25 11.31 5.83 -2.72
N THR A 26 11.87 7.03 -2.91
CA THR A 26 12.61 7.75 -1.86
C THR A 26 11.73 8.18 -0.66
N TYR A 27 10.41 7.96 -0.76
CA TYR A 27 9.40 8.26 0.25
C TYR A 27 8.85 7.00 0.93
N LEU A 28 9.51 5.84 0.80
CA LEU A 28 9.10 4.57 1.39
C LEU A 28 8.53 4.72 2.81
N VAL A 29 9.28 5.38 3.71
CA VAL A 29 8.86 5.55 5.12
C VAL A 29 7.60 6.41 5.23
N GLN A 30 7.47 7.47 4.43
CA GLN A 30 6.28 8.31 4.45
C GLN A 30 5.06 7.61 3.84
N ASN A 31 5.27 6.82 2.78
CA ASN A 31 4.21 6.05 2.12
C ASN A 31 3.64 4.99 3.07
N ILE A 32 4.49 4.17 3.71
CA ILE A 32 4.03 3.12 4.62
C ILE A 32 3.28 3.72 5.82
N LYS A 33 3.77 4.83 6.36
CA LYS A 33 3.11 5.55 7.45
C LYS A 33 1.74 6.11 7.06
N LEU A 34 1.59 6.62 5.83
CA LEU A 34 0.28 7.05 5.32
C LEU A 34 -0.64 5.85 5.03
N ALA A 35 -0.11 4.74 4.52
CA ALA A 35 -0.88 3.52 4.29
C ALA A 35 -1.44 2.96 5.61
N GLU A 36 -0.65 2.95 6.69
CA GLU A 36 -1.11 2.55 8.02
C GLU A 36 -2.26 3.43 8.55
N VAL A 37 -2.19 4.76 8.36
CA VAL A 37 -3.29 5.67 8.73
C VAL A 37 -4.60 5.23 8.07
N LEU A 38 -4.54 4.90 6.78
CA LEU A 38 -5.72 4.57 5.99
C LEU A 38 -6.24 3.14 6.24
N ALA A 39 -5.34 2.18 6.47
CA ALA A 39 -5.70 0.77 6.59
C ALA A 39 -6.13 0.39 8.02
N ILE A 40 -5.50 0.99 9.03
CA ILE A 40 -5.67 0.57 10.44
C ILE A 40 -5.77 1.76 11.42
N ASN A 41 -6.05 2.97 10.92
CA ASN A 41 -6.35 4.17 11.72
C ASN A 41 -5.25 4.55 12.73
N THR A 42 -4.01 4.64 12.26
CA THR A 42 -2.86 5.09 13.06
C THR A 42 -2.51 6.56 12.76
N ASN A 43 -1.23 6.95 12.88
CA ASN A 43 -0.72 8.27 12.52
C ASN A 43 0.42 8.14 11.49
N ASP A 44 0.62 9.20 10.70
CA ASP A 44 1.64 9.28 9.65
C ASP A 44 2.92 10.00 10.10
N ARG A 45 3.15 10.10 11.43
CA ARG A 45 4.35 10.75 11.95
C ARG A 45 5.58 9.97 11.53
N VAL A 46 6.56 10.70 11.00
CA VAL A 46 7.88 10.19 10.62
C VAL A 46 8.97 10.89 11.43
N ARG A 47 10.09 10.20 11.62
CA ARG A 47 11.26 10.79 12.30
C ARG A 47 11.94 11.80 11.39
N MET A 48 12.25 12.98 11.95
CA MET A 48 13.06 14.02 11.28
C MET A 48 14.42 13.43 10.79
N PRO A 49 14.98 13.93 9.67
CA PRO A 49 14.57 15.12 8.91
C PRO A 49 13.40 14.90 7.93
N ARG A 50 12.83 13.69 7.87
CA ARG A 50 11.65 13.43 7.02
C ARG A 50 10.43 14.16 7.59
N GLN A 51 9.54 14.58 6.70
CA GLN A 51 8.23 15.12 7.03
C GLN A 51 7.13 14.21 6.45
N PRO A 52 5.93 14.17 7.05
CA PRO A 52 4.79 13.46 6.48
C PRO A 52 4.46 13.93 5.06
N LEU A 53 3.80 13.08 4.27
CA LEU A 53 3.36 13.47 2.93
C LEU A 53 2.33 14.60 2.98
N SER A 54 2.47 15.55 2.07
CA SER A 54 1.56 16.68 1.90
C SER A 54 1.26 16.97 0.42
N GLY A 55 0.29 17.84 0.17
CA GLY A 55 -0.07 18.30 -1.17
C GLY A 55 -0.46 17.17 -2.13
N GLU A 56 -0.08 17.33 -3.40
CA GLU A 56 -0.43 16.38 -4.48
C GLU A 56 0.14 14.98 -4.25
N ARG A 57 1.32 14.87 -3.64
CA ARG A 57 1.93 13.58 -3.35
C ARG A 57 1.10 12.79 -2.34
N ARG A 58 0.60 13.46 -1.30
CA ARG A 58 -0.32 12.84 -0.34
C ARG A 58 -1.59 12.35 -1.05
N LYS A 59 -2.24 13.21 -1.84
CA LYS A 59 -3.47 12.86 -2.57
C LYS A 59 -3.27 11.65 -3.48
N MET A 60 -2.15 11.60 -4.21
CA MET A 60 -1.79 10.47 -5.08
C MET A 60 -1.68 9.16 -4.29
N VAL A 61 -0.95 9.15 -3.18
CA VAL A 61 -0.78 7.95 -2.34
C VAL A 61 -2.08 7.57 -1.65
N GLU A 62 -2.85 8.53 -1.14
CA GLU A 62 -4.18 8.27 -0.57
C GLU A 62 -5.10 7.61 -1.59
N LYS A 63 -5.10 8.08 -2.85
CA LYS A 63 -5.89 7.47 -3.92
C LYS A 63 -5.48 6.01 -4.15
N ILE A 64 -4.18 5.74 -4.32
CA ILE A 64 -3.67 4.37 -4.53
C ILE A 64 -4.08 3.45 -3.39
N VAL A 65 -3.90 3.87 -2.14
CA VAL A 65 -4.22 3.04 -0.97
C VAL A 65 -5.73 2.84 -0.83
N ARG A 66 -6.54 3.88 -1.02
CA ARG A 66 -8.02 3.78 -0.95
C ARG A 66 -8.58 2.88 -2.04
N ASP A 67 -8.07 3.01 -3.27
CA ASP A 67 -8.49 2.16 -4.40
C ASP A 67 -8.16 0.68 -4.11
N ALA A 68 -6.96 0.41 -3.58
CA ALA A 68 -6.56 -0.94 -3.21
C ALA A 68 -7.40 -1.51 -2.05
N LEU A 69 -7.72 -0.71 -1.04
CA LEU A 69 -8.60 -1.13 0.05
C LEU A 69 -10.03 -1.43 -0.44
N ALA A 70 -10.57 -0.60 -1.34
CA ALA A 70 -11.91 -0.76 -1.91
C ALA A 70 -12.03 -2.00 -2.81
N ALA A 71 -10.95 -2.34 -3.53
CA ALA A 71 -10.90 -3.48 -4.45
C ALA A 71 -10.16 -4.70 -3.87
N ARG A 72 -10.08 -4.82 -2.53
CA ARG A 72 -9.36 -5.92 -1.87
C ARG A 72 -10.03 -7.27 -2.19
N PRO A 73 -9.32 -8.22 -2.83
CA PRO A 73 -9.87 -9.55 -3.09
C PRO A 73 -10.00 -10.33 -1.78
N GLU A 74 -10.92 -11.29 -1.77
CA GLU A 74 -10.98 -12.28 -0.69
C GLU A 74 -9.68 -13.09 -0.70
N LEU A 75 -8.97 -13.03 0.42
CA LEU A 75 -7.76 -13.82 0.60
C LEU A 75 -8.15 -15.20 1.10
N PRO A 76 -7.50 -16.26 0.60
CA PRO A 76 -7.76 -17.59 1.11
C PRO A 76 -7.38 -17.73 2.60
N GLY A 77 -8.16 -18.48 3.36
CA GLY A 77 -8.00 -18.65 4.81
C GLY A 77 -7.36 -19.97 5.26
N PHE A 78 -6.52 -20.60 4.42
CA PHE A 78 -5.93 -21.92 4.69
C PHE A 78 -4.56 -21.85 5.36
#